data_AF-A0A6G1RKH6-F1
#
_entry.id   AF-A0A6G1RKH6-F1
#
_cell.length_a   1.000
_cell.length_b   1.000
_cell.length_c   1.000
_cell.angle_alpha   90.00
_cell.angle_beta   90.00
_cell.angle_gamma   90.00
#
_symmetry.space_group_name_H-M   'P 1'
#
loop_
_entity.id
_entity.type
_entity.pdbx_description
1 polymer ?
#
loop_
_entity_poly.entity_id
_entity_poly.type
_entity_poly.pdbx_seq_one_letter_code
_entity_poly.pdbx_strand_id
1 'polypeptide(L)'
;KVEKYYAFEIPDVPAKSEYLEVKYSADCPRLPQDLKGQTFSHVFGTNTSSLELLLMGRKIKGPCWLEIKNPQPSSQSVSWCKVEAVAMKPGLVNVVQELSPPPPLVIMSFSMKTTQNPKTHQNEIVAVAALIHQKFPLDKAPPQPPFQTHFCVVSKP
;
A
#
# COMPACT_ATOMS: atom_id res chain seq x y z
N LYS A 1 23.00 19.85 5.13
CA LYS A 1 22.81 20.52 3.82
C LYS A 1 22.86 19.46 2.74
N VAL A 2 22.02 19.58 1.72
CA VAL A 2 21.97 18.68 0.55
C VAL A 2 21.68 19.51 -0.69
N GLU A 3 22.30 19.14 -1.81
CA GLU A 3 21.99 19.74 -3.11
C GLU A 3 20.75 19.07 -3.71
N LYS A 4 19.79 19.84 -4.23
CA LYS A 4 18.58 19.33 -4.87
C LYS A 4 18.28 20.09 -6.16
N TYR A 5 17.55 19.42 -7.04
CA TYR A 5 17.08 19.95 -8.30
C TYR A 5 15.57 20.18 -8.22
N TYR A 6 15.09 21.22 -8.89
CA TYR A 6 13.69 21.59 -8.96
C TYR A 6 13.36 22.10 -10.37
N ALA A 7 12.22 21.71 -10.94
CA ALA A 7 11.83 22.09 -12.29
C ALA A 7 10.30 22.14 -12.46
N PHE A 8 9.59 22.56 -11.41
CA PHE A 8 8.13 22.59 -11.36
C PHE A 8 7.60 24.03 -11.24
N GLU A 9 6.32 24.21 -10.96
CA GLU A 9 5.56 25.45 -11.19
C GLU A 9 5.83 26.63 -10.24
N ILE A 10 6.41 26.39 -9.05
CA ILE A 10 6.68 27.45 -8.07
C ILE A 10 7.72 28.45 -8.61
N PRO A 11 7.36 29.74 -8.72
CA PRO A 11 8.27 30.79 -9.18
C PRO A 11 9.38 31.05 -8.16
N ASP A 12 10.47 31.70 -8.60
CA ASP A 12 11.59 32.12 -7.76
C ASP A 12 12.34 30.98 -7.03
N VAL A 13 12.08 29.72 -7.41
CA VAL A 13 12.84 28.56 -6.97
C VAL A 13 13.90 28.22 -8.03
N PRO A 14 15.20 28.29 -7.71
CA PRO A 14 16.25 27.98 -8.68
C PRO A 14 16.22 26.51 -9.08
N ALA A 15 16.65 26.22 -10.31
CA ALA A 15 16.66 24.85 -10.84
C ALA A 15 17.57 23.88 -10.05
N LYS A 16 18.56 24.45 -9.37
CA LYS A 16 19.56 23.75 -8.56
C LYS A 16 19.95 24.64 -7.39
N SER A 17 19.87 24.12 -6.16
CA SER A 17 20.28 24.88 -4.95
C SER A 17 20.63 23.95 -3.78
N GLU A 18 21.29 24.51 -2.76
CA GLU A 18 21.50 23.87 -1.48
C GLU A 18 20.28 24.05 -0.56
N TYR A 19 19.80 22.95 0.00
CA TYR A 19 18.69 22.92 0.94
C TYR A 19 19.11 22.35 2.30
N LEU A 20 18.38 22.74 3.35
CA LEU A 20 18.47 22.10 4.66
C LEU A 20 17.43 20.97 4.74
N GLU A 21 17.87 19.73 4.61
CA GLU A 21 17.01 18.56 4.81
C GLU A 21 16.81 18.33 6.32
N VAL A 22 15.58 18.49 6.79
CA VAL A 22 15.18 18.28 8.18
C VAL A 22 14.30 17.03 8.26
N LYS A 23 14.60 16.12 9.18
CA LYS A 23 13.83 14.91 9.44
C LYS A 23 13.42 14.89 10.90
N TYR A 24 12.14 14.63 11.15
CA TYR A 24 11.58 14.56 12.49
C TYR A 24 10.48 13.49 12.54
N SER A 25 10.02 13.11 13.74
CA SER A 25 8.98 12.07 13.87
C SER A 25 7.66 12.52 13.25
N ALA A 26 6.95 11.60 12.60
CA ALA A 26 5.60 11.83 12.12
C ALA A 26 4.59 12.10 13.25
N ASP A 27 4.95 11.79 14.50
CA ASP A 27 4.13 12.08 15.69
C ASP A 27 4.19 13.56 16.11
N CYS A 28 5.18 14.32 15.63
CA CYS A 28 5.27 15.75 15.91
C CYS A 28 4.35 16.55 14.97
N PRO A 29 3.93 17.77 15.36
CA PRO A 29 3.08 18.61 14.54
C PRO A 29 3.66 18.87 13.14
N ARG A 30 2.76 18.87 12.14
CA ARG A 30 3.10 19.23 10.77
C ARG A 30 3.37 20.74 10.66
N LEU A 31 4.40 21.12 9.90
CA LEU A 31 4.66 22.52 9.56
C LEU A 31 3.66 23.05 8.52
N PRO A 32 3.26 24.34 8.57
CA PRO A 32 2.44 24.95 7.52
C PRO A 32 3.12 24.88 6.15
N GLN A 33 2.34 24.67 5.08
CA GLN A 33 2.88 24.52 3.72
C GLN A 33 3.36 25.85 3.13
N ASP A 34 2.77 26.96 3.56
CA ASP A 34 3.11 28.33 3.18
C ASP A 34 4.14 28.96 4.12
N LEU A 35 4.76 28.17 5.01
CA LEU A 35 5.73 28.66 5.98
C LEU A 35 6.94 29.33 5.28
N LYS A 36 7.27 30.53 5.74
CA LYS A 36 8.45 31.30 5.34
C LYS A 36 9.18 31.79 6.59
N GLY A 37 10.45 32.11 6.47
CA GLY A 37 11.25 32.63 7.58
C GLY A 37 12.29 33.64 7.14
N GLN A 38 13.04 34.18 8.10
CA GLN A 38 14.09 35.17 7.82
C GLN A 38 15.22 34.62 6.95
N THR A 39 15.44 33.30 6.99
CA THR A 39 16.57 32.63 6.33
C THR A 39 16.14 31.69 5.18
N PHE A 40 14.84 31.53 4.92
CA PHE A 40 14.32 30.66 3.87
C PHE A 40 13.04 31.22 3.25
N SER A 41 12.94 31.12 1.93
CA SER A 41 11.80 31.63 1.15
C SER A 41 10.67 30.62 0.97
N HIS A 42 10.95 29.32 1.10
CA HIS A 42 9.99 28.24 0.88
C HIS A 42 10.38 26.96 1.64
N VAL A 43 9.39 26.12 1.97
CA VAL A 43 9.57 24.78 2.55
C VAL A 43 8.89 23.72 1.70
N PHE A 44 9.60 22.63 1.41
CA PHE A 44 9.08 21.51 0.63
C PHE A 44 8.79 20.30 1.53
N GLY A 45 7.89 19.43 1.09
CA GLY A 45 7.67 18.12 1.70
C GLY A 45 6.98 18.14 3.07
N THR A 46 6.30 19.25 3.43
CA THR A 46 5.62 19.37 4.73
C THR A 46 4.45 18.40 4.89
N ASN A 47 3.82 18.00 3.78
CA ASN A 47 2.66 17.12 3.75
C ASN A 47 2.90 15.78 3.04
N THR A 48 4.14 15.44 2.70
CA THR A 48 4.46 14.16 2.06
C THR A 48 4.09 13.00 2.98
N SER A 49 3.33 12.02 2.47
CA SER A 49 2.86 10.91 3.27
C SER A 49 3.97 9.91 3.61
N SER A 50 3.84 9.21 4.75
CA SER A 50 4.80 8.15 5.13
C SER A 50 4.88 7.02 4.09
N LEU A 51 3.75 6.72 3.42
CA LEU A 51 3.71 5.72 2.34
C LEU A 51 4.56 6.16 1.15
N GLU A 52 4.40 7.40 0.70
CA GLU A 52 5.20 7.95 -0.41
C GLU A 52 6.69 7.97 -0.07
N LEU A 53 7.04 8.44 1.13
CA LEU A 53 8.43 8.44 1.62
C LEU A 53 9.03 7.02 1.65
N LEU A 54 8.25 6.02 2.05
CA LEU A 54 8.68 4.62 2.04
C LEU A 54 8.88 4.12 0.60
N LEU A 55 7.88 4.26 -0.27
CA LEU A 55 7.94 3.76 -1.64
C LEU A 55 9.08 4.40 -2.43
N MET A 56 9.21 5.74 -2.35
CA MET A 56 10.26 6.49 -3.03
C MET A 56 11.63 6.25 -2.40
N GLY A 57 11.73 6.31 -1.07
CA GLY A 57 12.98 6.14 -0.34
C GLY A 57 13.56 4.73 -0.45
N ARG A 58 12.71 3.72 -0.68
CA ARG A 58 13.11 2.31 -0.86
C ARG A 58 13.04 1.85 -2.31
N LYS A 59 12.68 2.74 -3.24
CA LYS A 59 12.58 2.49 -4.70
C LYS A 59 11.63 1.33 -5.05
N ILE A 60 10.51 1.20 -4.33
CA ILE A 60 9.49 0.19 -4.56
C ILE A 60 8.58 0.66 -5.71
N LYS A 61 8.52 -0.11 -6.81
CA LYS A 61 7.82 0.25 -8.04
C LYS A 61 6.70 -0.75 -8.38
N GLY A 62 5.74 -0.89 -7.47
CA GLY A 62 4.68 -1.88 -7.55
C GLY A 62 5.02 -3.21 -6.84
N PRO A 63 4.19 -4.25 -7.03
CA PRO A 63 4.40 -5.55 -6.40
C PRO A 63 5.74 -6.16 -6.78
N CYS A 64 6.56 -6.49 -5.78
CA CYS A 64 7.87 -7.10 -5.95
C CYS A 64 8.28 -7.85 -4.68
N TRP A 65 9.33 -8.65 -4.78
CA TRP A 65 9.95 -9.31 -3.62
C TRP A 65 10.67 -8.29 -2.75
N LEU A 66 10.42 -8.36 -1.45
CA LEU A 66 11.05 -7.50 -0.44
C LEU A 66 11.84 -8.35 0.55
N GLU A 67 13.04 -7.90 0.87
CA GLU A 67 13.83 -8.39 1.99
C GLU A 67 13.62 -7.47 3.19
N ILE A 68 13.16 -8.04 4.31
CA ILE A 68 13.04 -7.33 5.59
C ILE A 68 14.20 -7.79 6.48
N LYS A 69 15.15 -6.88 6.74
CA LYS A 69 16.29 -7.14 7.63
C LYS A 69 15.88 -6.98 9.09
N ASN A 70 16.36 -7.89 9.94
CA ASN A 70 16.10 -7.91 11.39
C ASN A 70 14.60 -7.79 11.74
N PRO A 71 13.73 -8.64 11.17
CA PRO A 71 12.30 -8.58 11.45
C PRO A 71 12.05 -8.82 12.94
N GLN A 72 11.17 -8.02 13.53
CA GLN A 72 10.69 -8.23 14.89
C GLN A 72 9.34 -8.96 14.87
N PRO A 73 9.06 -9.85 15.83
CA PRO A 73 7.72 -10.40 15.97
C PRO A 73 6.73 -9.28 16.34
N SER A 74 5.50 -9.38 15.85
CA SER A 74 4.44 -8.49 16.32
C SER A 74 4.06 -8.87 17.76
N SER A 75 3.86 -7.88 18.64
CA SER A 75 3.44 -8.12 20.02
C SER A 75 1.97 -8.54 20.13
N GLN A 76 1.15 -8.18 19.14
CA GLN A 76 -0.27 -8.54 19.02
C GLN A 76 -0.59 -8.78 17.54
N SER A 77 -1.57 -9.64 17.26
CA SER A 77 -2.05 -9.84 15.87
C SER A 77 -2.71 -8.55 15.40
N VAL A 78 -2.14 -7.91 14.38
CA VAL A 78 -2.70 -6.67 13.79
C VAL A 78 -3.40 -6.92 12.45
N SER A 79 -3.27 -8.13 11.91
CA SER A 79 -3.84 -8.56 10.65
C SER A 79 -4.49 -9.95 10.77
N TRP A 80 -5.22 -10.34 9.73
CA TRP A 80 -5.75 -11.69 9.55
C TRP A 80 -4.84 -12.57 8.67
N CYS A 81 -3.57 -12.17 8.50
CA CYS A 81 -2.58 -12.94 7.74
C CYS A 81 -1.98 -14.06 8.61
N LYS A 82 -1.49 -15.12 7.96
CA LYS A 82 -0.89 -16.27 8.66
C LYS A 82 0.46 -15.97 9.34
N VAL A 83 1.18 -14.97 8.85
CA VAL A 83 2.52 -14.60 9.32
C VAL A 83 2.59 -13.08 9.42
N GLU A 84 3.15 -12.58 10.52
CA GLU A 84 3.35 -11.16 10.78
C GLU A 84 4.79 -10.87 11.17
N ALA A 85 5.32 -9.74 10.72
CA ALA A 85 6.65 -9.26 11.06
C ALA A 85 6.68 -7.72 11.01
N VAL A 86 7.49 -7.12 11.87
CA VAL A 86 7.63 -5.66 12.00
C VAL A 86 9.04 -5.23 11.61
N ALA A 87 9.13 -4.25 10.71
CA ALA A 87 10.38 -3.56 10.38
C ALA A 87 10.48 -2.27 11.21
N MET A 88 11.48 -2.19 12.11
CA MET A 88 11.61 -1.05 13.02
C MET A 88 11.98 0.26 12.32
N LYS A 89 12.52 0.20 11.09
CA LYS A 89 12.92 1.37 10.30
C LYS A 89 12.68 1.11 8.81
N PRO A 90 12.29 2.12 8.01
CA PRO A 90 12.15 1.99 6.56
C PRO A 90 13.41 1.47 5.86
N GLY A 91 14.60 1.86 6.36
CA GLY A 91 15.89 1.44 5.82
C GLY A 91 16.18 -0.07 5.90
N LEU A 92 15.39 -0.83 6.66
CA LEU A 92 15.51 -2.27 6.78
C LEU A 92 14.71 -3.04 5.72
N VAL A 93 13.86 -2.36 4.94
CA VAL A 93 13.09 -2.96 3.84
C VAL A 93 13.84 -2.73 2.53
N ASN A 94 14.24 -3.77 1.81
CA ASN A 94 14.97 -3.65 0.54
C ASN A 94 14.22 -4.38 -0.58
N VAL A 95 14.26 -3.83 -1.79
CA VAL A 95 13.80 -4.56 -2.99
C VAL A 95 14.86 -5.62 -3.32
N VAL A 96 14.42 -6.87 -3.47
CA VAL A 96 15.29 -7.96 -3.94
C VAL A 96 15.59 -7.73 -5.42
N GLN A 97 16.88 -7.71 -5.78
CA GLN A 97 17.31 -7.43 -7.16
C GLN A 97 17.22 -8.67 -8.07
N GLU A 98 17.24 -9.86 -7.47
CA GLU A 98 17.15 -11.12 -8.21
C GLU A 98 15.73 -11.38 -8.68
N LEU A 99 15.60 -11.85 -9.92
CA LEU A 99 14.35 -12.20 -10.59
C LEU A 99 13.78 -13.51 -10.06
N SER A 100 13.43 -13.55 -8.77
CA SER A 100 12.56 -14.59 -8.26
C SER A 100 11.19 -14.48 -8.95
N PRO A 101 10.62 -15.58 -9.46
CA PRO A 101 9.32 -15.55 -10.13
C PRO A 101 8.25 -15.01 -9.16
N PRO A 102 7.24 -14.29 -9.65
CA PRO A 102 6.15 -13.84 -8.79
C PRO A 102 5.42 -15.06 -8.21
N PRO A 103 5.07 -15.03 -6.91
CA PRO A 103 4.31 -16.13 -6.33
C PRO A 103 2.91 -16.17 -6.95
N PRO A 104 2.32 -17.36 -7.12
CA PRO A 104 0.92 -17.44 -7.51
C PRO A 104 0.03 -16.85 -6.41
N LEU A 105 -1.09 -16.26 -6.80
CA LEU A 105 -2.04 -15.66 -5.87
C LEU A 105 -3.24 -16.56 -5.61
N VAL A 106 -3.90 -16.34 -4.48
CA VAL A 106 -5.25 -16.88 -4.23
C VAL A 106 -6.26 -15.91 -4.82
N ILE A 107 -7.03 -16.36 -5.82
CA ILE A 107 -8.09 -15.56 -6.45
C ILE A 107 -9.45 -16.10 -6.01
N MET A 108 -10.36 -15.20 -5.65
CA MET A 108 -11.76 -15.50 -5.38
C MET A 108 -12.65 -14.60 -6.23
N SER A 109 -13.57 -15.20 -6.98
CA SER A 109 -14.64 -14.48 -7.67
C SER A 109 -15.96 -14.85 -7.00
N PHE A 110 -16.81 -13.87 -6.71
CA PHE A 110 -18.09 -14.12 -6.05
C PHE A 110 -19.22 -13.33 -6.69
N SER A 111 -20.43 -13.85 -6.57
CA SER A 111 -21.68 -13.23 -7.00
C SER A 111 -22.67 -13.28 -5.85
N MET A 112 -23.43 -12.20 -5.65
CA MET A 112 -24.46 -12.11 -4.62
C MET A 112 -25.83 -11.84 -5.23
N LYS A 113 -26.88 -12.27 -4.53
CA LYS A 113 -28.28 -11.94 -4.83
C LYS A 113 -28.90 -11.27 -3.62
N THR A 114 -29.66 -10.22 -3.89
CA THR A 114 -30.40 -9.46 -2.89
C THR A 114 -31.89 -9.45 -3.22
N THR A 115 -32.72 -9.32 -2.20
CA THR A 115 -34.14 -8.99 -2.35
C THR A 115 -34.46 -7.73 -1.54
N GLN A 116 -35.54 -7.04 -1.86
CA GLN A 116 -36.00 -5.90 -1.08
C GLN A 116 -36.99 -6.36 -0.01
N ASN A 117 -36.75 -5.99 1.25
CA ASN A 117 -37.70 -6.18 2.32
C ASN A 117 -38.95 -5.31 2.07
N PRO A 118 -40.17 -5.87 2.02
CA PRO A 118 -41.37 -5.11 1.67
C PRO A 118 -41.81 -4.11 2.75
N LYS A 119 -41.36 -4.27 4.00
CA LYS A 119 -41.73 -3.38 5.13
C LYS A 119 -40.71 -2.27 5.33
N THR A 120 -39.42 -2.62 5.30
CA THR A 120 -38.33 -1.67 5.57
C THR A 120 -37.77 -1.04 4.30
N HIS A 121 -38.11 -1.59 3.12
CA HIS A 121 -37.56 -1.23 1.81
C HIS A 121 -36.03 -1.38 1.70
N GLN A 122 -35.39 -2.08 2.64
CA GLN A 122 -33.95 -2.35 2.62
C GLN A 122 -33.60 -3.58 1.78
N ASN A 123 -32.40 -3.61 1.21
CA ASN A 123 -31.91 -4.79 0.49
C ASN A 123 -31.32 -5.81 1.46
N GLU A 124 -31.79 -7.05 1.38
CA GLU A 124 -31.32 -8.19 2.16
C GLU A 124 -30.58 -9.17 1.24
N ILE A 125 -29.38 -9.59 1.65
CA ILE A 125 -28.61 -10.58 0.91
C ILE A 125 -29.22 -11.97 1.16
N VAL A 126 -29.72 -12.60 0.09
CA VAL A 126 -30.37 -13.91 0.16
C VAL A 126 -29.47 -15.03 -0.34
N ALA A 127 -28.47 -14.73 -1.17
CA ALA A 127 -27.50 -15.73 -1.61
C ALA A 127 -26.14 -15.11 -1.95
N VAL A 128 -25.09 -15.88 -1.70
CA VAL A 128 -23.71 -15.61 -2.16
C VAL A 128 -23.10 -16.89 -2.68
N ALA A 129 -22.53 -16.85 -3.88
CA ALA A 129 -21.75 -17.93 -4.45
C ALA A 129 -20.32 -17.44 -4.74
N ALA A 130 -19.33 -18.28 -4.47
CA ALA A 130 -17.91 -17.95 -4.70
C ALA A 130 -17.16 -19.11 -5.36
N LEU A 131 -16.26 -18.77 -6.28
CA LEU A 131 -15.30 -19.65 -6.95
C LEU A 131 -13.89 -19.24 -6.53
N ILE A 132 -13.03 -20.19 -6.19
CA ILE A 132 -11.71 -19.95 -5.62
C ILE A 132 -10.65 -20.75 -6.38
N HIS A 133 -9.52 -20.11 -6.68
CA HIS A 133 -8.31 -20.75 -7.18
C HIS A 133 -7.12 -20.42 -6.27
N GLN A 134 -6.50 -21.42 -5.66
CA GLN A 134 -5.49 -21.20 -4.61
C GLN A 134 -4.09 -20.86 -5.13
N LYS A 135 -3.82 -21.16 -6.41
CA LYS A 135 -2.49 -20.96 -7.03
C LYS A 135 -2.61 -20.37 -8.44
N PHE A 136 -3.16 -19.17 -8.56
CA PHE A 136 -3.35 -18.49 -9.83
C PHE A 136 -2.07 -17.74 -10.25
N PRO A 137 -1.39 -18.15 -11.35
CA PRO A 137 -0.20 -17.45 -11.82
C PRO A 137 -0.57 -16.12 -12.50
N LEU A 138 0.22 -15.07 -12.28
CA LEU A 138 0.06 -13.78 -12.96
C LEU A 138 0.96 -13.61 -14.19
N ASP A 139 2.01 -14.41 -14.28
CA ASP A 139 3.06 -14.37 -15.30
C ASP A 139 2.86 -15.41 -16.42
N LYS A 140 1.78 -16.19 -16.35
CA LYS A 140 1.48 -17.29 -17.27
C LYS A 140 0.01 -17.27 -17.70
N ALA A 141 -0.33 -18.14 -18.65
CA ALA A 141 -1.72 -18.33 -19.04
C ALA A 141 -2.60 -18.73 -17.83
N PRO A 142 -3.86 -18.24 -17.78
CA PRO A 142 -4.81 -18.65 -16.75
C PRO A 142 -4.99 -20.17 -16.68
N PRO A 143 -5.16 -20.75 -15.49
CA PRO A 143 -5.47 -22.17 -15.33
C PRO A 143 -6.79 -22.54 -16.02
N GLN A 144 -6.87 -23.79 -16.51
CA GLN A 144 -8.10 -24.37 -17.03
C GLN A 144 -8.39 -25.69 -16.30
N PRO A 145 -9.50 -25.81 -15.54
CA PRO A 145 -10.50 -24.78 -15.26
C PRO A 145 -9.95 -23.62 -14.40
N PRO A 146 -10.59 -22.42 -14.41
CA PRO A 146 -10.07 -21.23 -13.72
C PRO A 146 -10.29 -21.24 -12.20
N PHE A 147 -10.96 -22.27 -11.65
CA PHE A 147 -11.20 -22.44 -10.21
C PHE A 147 -11.08 -23.90 -9.80
N GLN A 148 -10.86 -24.12 -8.51
CA GLN A 148 -10.64 -25.45 -7.90
C GLN A 148 -11.72 -25.78 -6.87
N THR A 149 -12.07 -24.79 -6.03
CA THR A 149 -13.06 -24.95 -4.97
C THR A 149 -14.13 -23.88 -5.11
N HIS A 150 -15.35 -24.17 -4.67
CA HIS A 150 -16.45 -23.22 -4.67
C HIS A 150 -17.35 -23.47 -3.47
N PHE A 151 -18.12 -22.44 -3.10
CA PHE A 151 -19.17 -22.58 -2.10
C PHE A 151 -20.35 -21.68 -2.45
N CYS A 152 -21.53 -22.04 -1.94
CA CYS A 152 -22.74 -21.24 -2.05
C CYS A 152 -23.42 -21.21 -0.69
N VAL A 153 -23.85 -20.02 -0.27
CA VAL A 153 -24.60 -19.78 0.97
C VAL A 153 -25.92 -19.12 0.61
N VAL A 154 -27.02 -19.65 1.14
CA VAL A 154 -28.37 -19.14 0.92
C VAL A 154 -29.03 -18.88 2.26
N SER A 155 -29.72 -17.75 2.38
CA SER A 155 -30.54 -17.38 3.53
C SER A 155 -31.99 -17.19 3.11
N LYS A 156 -32.89 -17.31 4.09
CA LYS A 156 -34.25 -16.81 3.93
C LYS A 156 -34.25 -15.27 3.93
N PRO A 157 -35.15 -14.64 3.16
CA PRO A 157 -35.48 -13.24 3.32
C PRO A 157 -36.27 -12.99 4.62
#